data_AF-A0A2E7S4V6-F1
#
_entry.id   AF-A0A2E7S4V6-F1
#
_cell.length_a   1.000
_cell.length_b   1.000
_cell.length_c   1.000
_cell.angle_alpha   90.00
_cell.angle_beta   90.00
_cell.angle_gamma   90.00
#
_symmetry.space_group_name_H-M   'P 1'
#
loop_
_entity.id
_entity.type
_entity.pdbx_description
1 polymer ?
#
loop_
_entity_poly.entity_id
_entity_poly.type
_entity_poly.pdbx_seq_one_letter_code
_entity_poly.pdbx_strand_id
1 'polypeptide(L)'
;MPTVTRSRMTVRFLTFSALFALFGFGCAHPAGHAEVSHTAHADRDAIFLDATAKWTDSPFILAKGDAVDISAIGWVRDRLPPNAAETAALWSDPAGTYLVSAAHDGSSDPLPSGSHGPAPAMALIARIGDGQPFLVGRRAGIRAAASGRLQFRVNDSTPDDNAGHFSIHVDRVMAPSPMGHETVLTAPARTLAPPSPAKRVLVFYVDGLRADVVREMALTGHLPTIRRL
;
A
#
# COMPACT_ATOMS: atom_id res chain seq x y z
N MET A 1 35.62 32.54 -48.69
CA MET A 1 35.37 33.99 -48.82
C MET A 1 33.89 34.16 -49.10
N PRO A 2 33.10 34.80 -48.23
CA PRO A 2 33.29 36.15 -47.72
C PRO A 2 33.39 36.20 -46.18
N THR A 3 33.37 37.41 -45.64
CA THR A 3 34.27 37.92 -44.61
C THR A 3 33.45 38.70 -43.57
N VAL A 4 33.67 38.41 -42.28
CA VAL A 4 33.59 39.32 -41.10
C VAL A 4 32.19 39.91 -40.78
N THR A 5 31.66 39.87 -39.55
CA THR A 5 32.01 40.83 -38.49
C THR A 5 31.53 40.36 -37.11
N ARG A 6 32.47 40.22 -36.16
CA ARG A 6 32.20 40.13 -34.71
C ARG A 6 31.87 41.53 -34.19
N SER A 7 30.77 41.68 -33.47
CA SER A 7 30.53 42.84 -32.61
C SER A 7 30.46 42.38 -31.16
N ARG A 8 31.47 42.81 -30.37
CA ARG A 8 31.46 42.79 -28.91
C ARG A 8 30.73 44.04 -28.46
N MET A 9 29.66 43.91 -27.67
CA MET A 9 29.12 45.01 -26.89
C MET A 9 29.16 44.68 -25.40
N THR A 10 30.20 45.21 -24.79
CA THR A 10 30.36 45.47 -23.36
C THR A 10 29.40 46.60 -22.97
N VAL A 11 28.40 46.36 -22.11
CA VAL A 11 27.66 47.45 -21.47
C VAL A 11 27.39 47.13 -19.99
N ARG A 12 28.23 47.75 -19.17
CA ARG A 12 27.96 48.46 -17.91
C ARG A 12 26.84 47.93 -16.98
N PHE A 13 27.33 47.45 -15.83
CA PHE A 13 26.76 47.66 -14.50
C PHE A 13 25.96 48.97 -14.38
N LEU A 14 24.68 48.87 -14.00
CA LEU A 14 24.01 49.91 -13.23
C LEU A 14 23.26 49.24 -12.08
N THR A 15 23.84 49.41 -10.88
CA THR A 15 23.22 49.21 -9.58
C THR A 15 21.97 50.08 -9.44
N PHE A 16 20.80 49.45 -9.37
CA PHE A 16 19.58 50.07 -8.85
C PHE A 16 19.19 49.37 -7.55
N SER A 17 19.71 49.88 -6.44
CA SER A 17 19.15 49.66 -5.12
C SER A 17 18.00 50.62 -4.94
N ALA A 18 16.77 50.11 -4.91
CA ALA A 18 15.59 50.86 -4.48
C ALA A 18 14.66 49.92 -3.70
N LEU A 19 14.88 49.93 -2.38
CA LEU A 19 13.86 50.04 -1.34
C LEU A 19 12.43 49.57 -1.74
N PHE A 20 12.11 48.30 -1.45
CA PHE A 20 10.71 47.89 -1.28
C PHE A 20 10.48 47.51 0.18
N ALA A 21 9.55 48.22 0.78
CA ALA A 21 9.22 48.18 2.19
C ALA A 21 8.47 46.89 2.59
N LEU A 22 8.92 46.33 3.72
CA LEU A 22 8.12 45.76 4.81
C LEU A 22 6.62 45.56 4.53
N PHE A 23 6.21 44.35 4.12
CA PHE A 23 4.94 43.73 4.52
C PHE A 23 5.04 42.22 4.28
N GLY A 24 5.08 41.44 5.36
CA GLY A 24 4.99 39.99 5.26
C GLY A 24 5.69 39.20 6.37
N PHE A 25 5.44 39.50 7.64
CA PHE A 25 5.60 38.48 8.68
C PHE A 25 4.43 37.49 8.57
N GLY A 26 4.42 36.72 7.48
CA GLY A 26 3.71 35.46 7.44
C GLY A 26 4.50 34.47 8.29
N CYS A 27 3.85 33.85 9.27
CA CYS A 27 4.42 32.72 10.00
C CYS A 27 4.71 31.61 8.99
N ALA A 28 5.93 31.60 8.44
CA ALA A 28 6.49 30.45 7.75
C ALA A 28 6.63 29.35 8.80
N HIS A 29 5.57 28.57 8.96
CA HIS A 29 5.71 27.29 9.63
C HIS A 29 6.73 26.51 8.82
N PRO A 30 7.84 26.05 9.40
CA PRO A 30 8.68 25.10 8.70
C PRO A 30 7.73 23.97 8.29
N ALA A 31 7.69 23.68 6.99
CA ALA A 31 7.10 22.45 6.52
C ALA A 31 7.92 21.35 7.21
N GLY A 32 7.39 20.87 8.34
CA GLY A 32 7.87 19.69 8.98
C GLY A 32 7.62 18.59 7.98
N HIS A 33 8.62 18.33 7.14
CA HIS A 33 8.79 17.02 6.58
C HIS A 33 8.95 16.12 7.80
N ALA A 34 7.83 15.61 8.28
CA ALA A 34 7.82 14.40 9.08
C ALA A 34 8.38 13.35 8.12
N GLU A 35 9.71 13.26 8.11
CA GLU A 35 10.40 12.08 7.65
C GLU A 35 9.86 10.98 8.53
N VAL A 36 8.88 10.24 8.00
CA VAL A 36 8.43 9.01 8.61
C VAL A 36 9.60 8.06 8.40
N SER A 37 10.61 8.19 9.24
CA SER A 37 11.62 7.17 9.43
C SER A 37 10.87 5.98 10.01
N HIS A 38 10.30 5.16 9.12
CA HIS A 38 10.12 3.77 9.43
C HIS A 38 11.53 3.26 9.67
N THR A 39 11.92 3.16 10.94
CA THR A 39 13.09 2.41 11.34
C THR A 39 12.85 1.02 10.78
N ALA A 40 13.49 0.70 9.66
CA ALA A 40 13.63 -0.65 9.18
C ALA A 40 14.49 -1.36 10.21
N HIS A 41 13.87 -1.78 11.31
CA HIS A 41 14.43 -2.89 12.06
C HIS A 41 14.49 -4.01 11.04
N ALA A 42 15.71 -4.37 10.64
CA ALA A 42 15.98 -5.68 10.07
C ALA A 42 15.59 -6.67 11.18
N ASP A 43 14.30 -6.95 11.23
CA ASP A 43 13.71 -7.85 12.19
C ASP A 43 14.26 -9.23 11.82
N ARG A 44 15.09 -9.77 12.70
CA ARG A 44 15.81 -11.03 12.45
C ARG A 44 14.83 -12.20 12.31
N ASP A 45 13.59 -12.01 12.74
CA ASP A 45 12.55 -13.02 12.71
C ASP A 45 11.57 -12.81 11.53
N ALA A 46 11.80 -11.79 10.70
CA ALA A 46 11.03 -11.57 9.48
C ALA A 46 11.34 -12.63 8.42
N ILE A 47 10.27 -13.22 7.88
CA ILE A 47 10.35 -14.04 6.68
C ILE A 47 10.43 -13.09 5.47
N PHE A 48 11.52 -13.20 4.73
CA PHE A 48 11.71 -12.45 3.49
C PHE A 48 11.06 -13.19 2.32
N LEU A 49 10.10 -12.54 1.67
CA LEU A 49 9.46 -13.04 0.46
C LEU A 49 9.90 -12.19 -0.73
N ASP A 50 10.70 -12.76 -1.62
CA ASP A 50 11.02 -12.18 -2.91
C ASP A 50 9.79 -12.21 -3.82
N ALA A 51 9.53 -11.13 -4.55
CA ALA A 51 8.34 -11.01 -5.40
C ALA A 51 8.28 -12.05 -6.54
N THR A 52 9.43 -12.63 -6.91
CA THR A 52 9.54 -13.65 -7.96
C THR A 52 9.32 -15.08 -7.45
N ALA A 53 9.23 -15.26 -6.13
CA ALA A 53 9.08 -16.59 -5.56
C ALA A 53 7.67 -17.15 -5.80
N LYS A 54 7.60 -18.40 -6.29
CA LYS A 54 6.32 -19.12 -6.46
C LYS A 54 5.69 -19.46 -5.12
N TRP A 55 6.45 -20.03 -4.19
CA TRP A 55 6.08 -20.26 -2.80
C TRP A 55 7.35 -20.24 -1.94
N THR A 56 7.32 -19.46 -0.87
CA THR A 56 8.39 -19.36 0.11
C THR A 56 7.99 -20.06 1.39
N ASP A 57 8.81 -21.03 1.79
CA ASP A 57 8.65 -21.74 3.05
C ASP A 57 8.93 -20.84 4.25
N SER A 58 8.02 -20.86 5.23
CA SER A 58 8.31 -20.32 6.55
C SER A 58 8.85 -21.40 7.49
N PRO A 59 9.50 -21.02 8.60
CA PRO A 59 9.87 -21.98 9.65
C PRO A 59 8.66 -22.52 10.42
N PHE A 60 7.44 -22.01 10.20
CA PHE A 60 6.25 -22.38 10.95
C PHE A 60 5.59 -23.63 10.37
N ILE A 61 5.55 -24.69 11.19
CA ILE A 61 4.73 -25.88 10.95
C ILE A 61 3.52 -25.79 11.88
N LEU A 62 2.33 -25.73 11.30
CA LEU A 62 1.07 -25.59 12.03
C LEU A 62 0.39 -26.96 12.12
N ALA A 63 -0.18 -27.27 13.28
CA ALA A 63 -1.16 -28.33 13.42
C ALA A 63 -2.56 -27.79 13.13
N LYS A 64 -3.49 -28.65 12.67
CA LYS A 64 -4.91 -28.30 12.58
C LYS A 64 -5.40 -27.75 13.93
N GLY A 65 -5.98 -26.56 13.91
CA GLY A 65 -6.49 -25.86 15.09
C GLY A 65 -5.52 -24.84 15.67
N ASP A 66 -4.23 -24.87 15.34
CA ASP A 66 -3.28 -23.80 15.71
C ASP A 66 -3.78 -22.45 15.21
N ALA A 67 -3.49 -21.39 15.96
CA ALA A 67 -3.81 -20.03 15.54
C ALA A 67 -2.53 -19.18 15.45
N VAL A 68 -2.48 -18.34 14.42
CA VAL A 68 -1.40 -17.37 14.23
C VAL A 68 -1.96 -16.02 13.78
N ASP A 69 -1.28 -14.96 14.19
CA ASP A 69 -1.41 -13.63 13.60
C ASP A 69 -0.23 -13.40 12.66
N ILE A 70 -0.52 -12.86 11.48
CA ILE A 70 0.43 -12.59 10.42
C ILE A 70 0.39 -11.11 10.12
N SER A 71 1.55 -10.47 10.00
CA SER A 71 1.66 -9.10 9.53
C SER A 71 2.75 -8.96 8.49
N ALA A 72 2.57 -8.05 7.54
CA ALA A 72 3.53 -7.84 6.47
C ALA A 72 3.69 -6.38 6.11
N ILE A 73 4.89 -6.04 5.69
CA ILE A 73 5.25 -4.75 5.09
C ILE A 73 6.10 -4.99 3.84
N GLY A 74 6.40 -3.92 3.11
CA GLY A 74 7.22 -3.97 1.91
C GLY A 74 6.42 -3.57 0.69
N TRP A 75 7.05 -3.72 -0.48
CA TRP A 75 6.52 -3.27 -1.75
C TRP A 75 6.95 -4.22 -2.85
N VAL A 76 6.00 -4.57 -3.70
CA VAL A 76 6.22 -5.37 -4.90
C VAL A 76 5.61 -4.67 -6.10
N ARG A 77 6.04 -5.02 -7.29
CA ARG A 77 5.42 -4.58 -8.55
C ARG A 77 5.44 -5.71 -9.57
N ASP A 78 4.47 -5.64 -10.48
CA ASP A 78 4.42 -6.43 -11.72
C ASP A 78 5.49 -5.92 -12.71
N ARG A 79 5.59 -6.60 -13.86
CA ARG A 79 6.30 -6.19 -15.07
C ARG A 79 6.06 -4.70 -15.37
N LEU A 80 7.14 -3.97 -15.62
CA LEU A 80 7.03 -2.60 -16.14
C LEU A 80 6.52 -2.63 -17.58
N PRO A 81 5.54 -1.79 -17.93
CA PRO A 81 5.21 -1.59 -19.33
C PRO A 81 6.41 -0.98 -20.07
N PRO A 82 6.61 -1.30 -21.36
CA PRO A 82 7.78 -0.90 -22.13
C PRO A 82 7.99 0.63 -22.27
N ASN A 83 7.03 1.45 -21.82
CA ASN A 83 6.94 2.89 -22.06
C ASN A 83 6.99 3.73 -20.76
N ALA A 84 7.37 3.14 -19.62
CA ALA A 84 7.02 3.64 -18.29
C ALA A 84 7.81 4.88 -17.81
N ALA A 85 7.33 6.08 -18.16
CA ALA A 85 7.57 7.31 -17.39
C ALA A 85 6.73 7.38 -16.09
N GLU A 86 5.75 6.48 -15.91
CA GLU A 86 4.86 6.40 -14.74
C GLU A 86 5.29 5.28 -13.77
N THR A 87 6.52 5.36 -13.26
CA THR A 87 7.14 4.28 -12.47
C THR A 87 6.60 4.14 -11.04
N ALA A 88 5.85 5.13 -10.53
CA ALA A 88 5.36 5.15 -9.15
C ALA A 88 3.99 4.46 -8.95
N ALA A 89 3.18 4.29 -10.00
CA ALA A 89 1.82 3.75 -9.90
C ALA A 89 1.75 2.21 -9.85
N LEU A 90 2.87 1.50 -9.95
CA LEU A 90 2.92 0.03 -10.06
C LEU A 90 3.33 -0.69 -8.78
N TRP A 91 3.76 0.03 -7.75
CA TRP A 91 4.15 -0.57 -6.49
C TRP A 91 2.93 -0.81 -5.60
N SER A 92 2.75 -2.05 -5.18
CA SER A 92 1.71 -2.50 -4.28
C SER A 92 2.33 -2.93 -2.97
N ASP A 93 1.70 -2.54 -1.86
CA ASP A 93 2.02 -3.08 -0.54
C ASP A 93 1.34 -4.46 -0.37
N PRO A 94 1.49 -5.15 0.77
CA PRO A 94 0.92 -6.48 0.95
C PRO A 94 -0.60 -6.58 0.77
N ALA A 95 -1.36 -5.48 0.86
CA ALA A 95 -2.78 -5.47 0.53
C ALA A 95 -3.07 -5.71 -0.96
N GLY A 96 -2.07 -5.53 -1.83
CA GLY A 96 -2.20 -5.64 -3.28
C GLY A 96 -2.96 -4.47 -3.90
N THR A 97 -3.48 -4.70 -5.10
CA THR A 97 -4.24 -3.73 -5.88
C THR A 97 -5.40 -4.41 -6.61
N TYR A 98 -6.51 -3.69 -6.75
CA TYR A 98 -7.63 -4.08 -7.61
C TYR A 98 -7.51 -3.50 -9.03
N LEU A 99 -6.54 -2.62 -9.26
CA LEU A 99 -6.24 -2.02 -10.56
C LEU A 99 -5.35 -2.98 -11.38
N VAL A 100 -5.97 -4.06 -11.87
CA VAL A 100 -5.26 -5.13 -12.59
C VAL A 100 -5.35 -4.93 -14.10
N SER A 101 -4.21 -5.01 -14.77
CA SER A 101 -4.14 -5.04 -16.25
C SER A 101 -4.47 -6.43 -16.80
N ALA A 102 -4.14 -7.48 -16.05
CA ALA A 102 -4.39 -8.88 -16.40
C ALA A 102 -4.94 -9.65 -15.18
N ALA A 103 -6.27 -9.83 -15.14
CA ALA A 103 -6.91 -10.69 -14.15
C ALA A 103 -6.58 -12.17 -14.42
N HIS A 104 -6.51 -12.99 -13.37
CA HIS A 104 -6.33 -14.44 -13.49
C HIS A 104 -7.47 -15.21 -12.81
N ASP A 105 -7.85 -16.34 -13.42
CA ASP A 105 -9.03 -17.12 -13.02
C ASP A 105 -8.81 -18.06 -11.82
N GLY A 106 -7.57 -18.16 -11.33
CA GLY A 106 -7.23 -18.91 -10.14
C GLY A 106 -7.58 -20.39 -10.22
N SER A 107 -7.57 -20.99 -11.41
CA SER A 107 -7.93 -22.39 -11.65
C SER A 107 -7.15 -23.44 -10.82
N SER A 108 -6.09 -23.05 -10.09
CA SER A 108 -5.67 -23.77 -8.87
C SER A 108 -4.66 -23.02 -7.99
N ASP A 109 -3.92 -22.04 -8.53
CA ASP A 109 -2.90 -21.25 -7.81
C ASP A 109 -2.37 -20.16 -8.75
N PRO A 110 -2.33 -18.87 -8.38
CA PRO A 110 -2.71 -18.28 -7.09
C PRO A 110 -4.22 -17.98 -7.00
N LEU A 111 -4.65 -17.17 -6.02
CA LEU A 111 -6.07 -16.84 -5.82
C LEU A 111 -6.64 -16.09 -7.02
N PRO A 112 -7.90 -16.34 -7.44
CA PRO A 112 -8.49 -15.59 -8.55
C PRO A 112 -8.62 -14.09 -8.25
N SER A 113 -8.32 -13.24 -9.24
CA SER A 113 -8.29 -11.78 -9.11
C SER A 113 -9.17 -11.07 -10.15
N GLY A 114 -9.41 -9.77 -9.96
CA GLY A 114 -10.18 -8.93 -10.88
C GLY A 114 -11.61 -9.44 -11.10
N SER A 115 -12.00 -9.65 -12.37
CA SER A 115 -13.33 -10.16 -12.73
C SER A 115 -13.57 -11.62 -12.36
N HIS A 116 -12.52 -12.36 -11.98
CA HIS A 116 -12.62 -13.79 -11.68
C HIS A 116 -12.63 -14.10 -10.18
N GLY A 117 -12.29 -13.15 -9.31
CA GLY A 117 -12.30 -13.38 -7.88
C GLY A 117 -12.04 -12.14 -7.04
N PRO A 118 -12.38 -12.20 -5.74
CA PRO A 118 -12.33 -11.03 -4.86
C PRO A 118 -10.92 -10.72 -4.35
N ALA A 119 -9.91 -11.53 -4.69
CA ALA A 119 -8.54 -11.32 -4.20
C ALA A 119 -7.85 -10.22 -5.03
N PRO A 120 -7.26 -9.20 -4.37
CA PRO A 120 -6.44 -8.22 -5.07
C PRO A 120 -5.20 -8.89 -5.69
N ALA A 121 -4.80 -8.47 -6.89
CA ALA A 121 -3.53 -8.93 -7.45
C ALA A 121 -2.36 -8.29 -6.69
N MET A 122 -1.18 -8.88 -6.81
CA MET A 122 0.04 -8.46 -6.13
C MET A 122 -0.04 -8.49 -4.59
N ALA A 123 -1.16 -8.93 -4.01
CA ALA A 123 -1.34 -9.06 -2.57
C ALA A 123 -0.50 -10.21 -2.01
N LEU A 124 -0.20 -10.14 -0.71
CA LEU A 124 0.36 -11.29 0.01
C LEU A 124 -0.73 -12.35 0.23
N ILE A 125 -0.44 -13.58 -0.20
CA ILE A 125 -1.25 -14.77 0.06
C ILE A 125 -0.42 -15.83 0.76
N ALA A 126 -1.10 -16.76 1.44
CA ALA A 126 -0.47 -17.88 2.12
C ALA A 126 -1.25 -19.17 1.90
N ARG A 127 -0.59 -20.30 2.19
CA ARG A 127 -1.24 -21.61 2.30
C ARG A 127 -0.58 -22.45 3.39
N ILE A 128 -1.24 -23.52 3.82
CA ILE A 128 -0.72 -24.47 4.81
C ILE A 128 -0.59 -25.83 4.16
N GLY A 129 0.64 -26.33 4.02
CA GLY A 129 0.96 -27.52 3.24
C GLY A 129 0.46 -27.39 1.80
N ASP A 130 -0.19 -28.44 1.29
CA ASP A 130 -0.83 -28.47 -0.03
C ASP A 130 -2.30 -28.00 0.01
N GLY A 131 -2.69 -27.28 1.07
CA GLY A 131 -4.04 -26.75 1.24
C GLY A 131 -4.35 -25.57 0.30
N GLN A 132 -5.62 -25.18 0.28
CA GLN A 132 -6.08 -24.03 -0.49
C GLN A 132 -5.42 -22.73 -0.02
N PRO A 133 -4.94 -21.87 -0.94
CA PRO A 133 -4.45 -20.55 -0.58
C PRO A 133 -5.52 -19.66 0.05
N PHE A 134 -5.09 -18.68 0.83
CA PHE A 134 -5.93 -17.65 1.43
C PHE A 134 -5.23 -16.28 1.43
N LEU A 135 -6.03 -15.21 1.45
CA LEU A 135 -5.53 -13.84 1.48
C LEU A 135 -4.96 -13.50 2.86
N VAL A 136 -3.74 -12.97 2.89
CA VAL A 136 -3.13 -12.42 4.11
C VAL A 136 -3.22 -10.90 4.10
N GLY A 137 -2.89 -10.25 2.99
CA GLY A 137 -2.86 -8.79 2.94
C GLY A 137 -1.76 -8.22 3.84
N ARG A 138 -2.02 -7.03 4.42
CA ARG A 138 -1.13 -6.43 5.43
C ARG A 138 -1.15 -7.15 6.76
N ARG A 139 -2.31 -7.71 7.15
CA ARG A 139 -2.52 -8.43 8.41
C ARG A 139 -3.63 -9.45 8.26
N ALA A 140 -3.42 -10.64 8.81
CA ALA A 140 -4.45 -11.66 8.94
C ALA A 140 -4.25 -12.47 10.22
N GLY A 141 -5.33 -12.72 10.94
CA GLY A 141 -5.37 -13.77 11.96
C GLY A 141 -6.03 -15.01 11.39
N ILE A 142 -5.39 -16.17 11.53
CA ILE A 142 -5.91 -17.43 10.99
C ILE A 142 -5.93 -18.53 12.04
N ARG A 143 -6.87 -19.46 11.86
CA ARG A 143 -6.85 -20.77 12.52
C ARG A 143 -6.62 -21.83 11.45
N ALA A 144 -5.58 -22.63 11.63
CA ALA A 144 -5.17 -23.65 10.67
C ALA A 144 -6.27 -24.70 10.48
N ALA A 145 -6.83 -24.79 9.27
CA ALA A 145 -7.85 -25.79 8.93
C ALA A 145 -7.26 -27.20 8.73
N ALA A 146 -5.98 -27.27 8.41
CA ALA A 146 -5.19 -28.48 8.19
C ALA A 146 -3.80 -28.31 8.80
N SER A 147 -3.08 -29.42 8.97
CA SER A 147 -1.69 -29.41 9.40
C SER A 147 -0.75 -29.25 8.21
N GLY A 148 0.34 -28.52 8.38
CA GLY A 148 1.34 -28.36 7.33
C GLY A 148 2.27 -27.17 7.57
N ARG A 149 3.25 -27.01 6.67
CA ARG A 149 4.12 -25.83 6.66
C ARG A 149 3.36 -24.62 6.14
N LEU A 150 3.47 -23.49 6.83
CA LEU A 150 2.95 -22.22 6.34
C LEU A 150 3.89 -21.70 5.24
N GLN A 151 3.32 -21.40 4.06
CA GLN A 151 4.04 -20.92 2.88
C GLN A 151 3.42 -19.61 2.39
N PHE A 152 4.22 -18.76 1.76
CA PHE A 152 3.81 -17.43 1.30
C PHE A 152 4.15 -17.20 -0.18
N ARG A 153 3.36 -16.40 -0.89
CA ARG A 153 3.68 -15.88 -2.22
C ARG A 153 2.96 -14.58 -2.52
N VAL A 154 3.38 -13.92 -3.60
CA VAL A 154 2.64 -12.83 -4.22
C VAL A 154 1.47 -13.40 -5.04
N ASN A 155 0.30 -12.77 -4.95
CA ASN A 155 -0.91 -13.13 -5.70
C ASN A 155 -0.81 -12.66 -7.16
N ASP A 156 0.05 -13.33 -7.91
CA ASP A 156 0.26 -13.08 -9.31
C ASP A 156 0.58 -14.40 -10.05
N SER A 157 0.05 -14.51 -11.27
CA SER A 157 0.16 -15.69 -12.12
C SER A 157 1.51 -15.80 -12.83
N THR A 158 2.26 -14.69 -12.99
CA THR A 158 3.54 -14.65 -13.72
C THR A 158 4.68 -14.09 -12.87
N PRO A 159 5.02 -14.71 -11.72
CA PRO A 159 5.90 -14.09 -10.75
C PRO A 159 7.32 -13.77 -11.25
N ASP A 160 7.80 -14.45 -12.29
CA ASP A 160 9.17 -14.32 -12.81
C ASP A 160 9.50 -12.89 -13.34
N ASP A 161 8.50 -12.04 -13.59
CA ASP A 161 8.69 -10.65 -14.03
C ASP A 161 8.46 -9.59 -12.93
N ASN A 162 8.14 -10.05 -11.72
CA ASN A 162 7.92 -9.19 -10.58
C ASN A 162 9.24 -8.60 -10.04
N ALA A 163 9.13 -7.53 -9.26
CA ALA A 163 10.24 -6.98 -8.51
C ALA A 163 9.80 -6.51 -7.12
N GLY A 164 10.76 -6.46 -6.20
CA GLY A 164 10.52 -6.05 -4.81
C GLY A 164 10.42 -7.24 -3.87
N HIS A 165 9.91 -6.97 -2.66
CA HIS A 165 9.79 -7.98 -1.62
C HIS A 165 8.79 -7.57 -0.55
N PHE A 166 8.34 -8.57 0.21
CA PHE A 166 7.66 -8.38 1.48
C PHE A 166 8.50 -8.92 2.65
N SER A 167 8.34 -8.30 3.81
CA SER A 167 8.84 -8.78 5.09
C SER A 167 7.66 -9.16 5.97
N ILE A 168 7.61 -10.43 6.38
CA ILE A 168 6.44 -11.04 7.01
C ILE A 168 6.80 -11.49 8.43
N HIS A 169 5.96 -11.15 9.39
CA HIS A 169 6.05 -11.60 10.78
C HIS A 169 4.87 -12.51 11.08
N VAL A 170 5.14 -13.56 11.87
CA VAL A 170 4.14 -14.56 12.25
C VAL A 170 4.25 -14.80 13.75
N ASP A 171 3.17 -14.53 14.46
CA ASP A 171 3.05 -14.71 15.90
C ASP A 171 2.07 -15.85 16.19
N ARG A 172 2.49 -16.84 16.99
CA ARG A 172 1.57 -17.87 17.50
C ARG A 172 0.69 -17.26 18.59
N VAL A 173 -0.62 -17.45 18.47
CA VAL A 173 -1.61 -16.90 19.39
C VAL A 173 -2.62 -17.97 19.80
N MET A 174 -3.32 -17.76 20.91
CA MET A 174 -4.38 -18.68 21.35
C MET A 174 -5.67 -18.50 20.54
N ALA A 175 -5.97 -17.25 20.19
CA ALA A 175 -7.09 -16.87 19.36
C ALA A 175 -6.59 -15.84 18.33
N PRO A 176 -6.87 -16.04 17.03
CA PRO A 176 -6.43 -15.12 16.00
C PRO A 176 -7.15 -13.78 16.13
N SER A 177 -6.44 -12.70 15.86
CA SER A 177 -7.04 -11.37 15.74
C SER A 177 -8.07 -11.39 14.60
N PRO A 178 -9.24 -10.74 14.76
CA PRO A 178 -10.19 -10.61 13.66
C PRO A 178 -9.51 -9.98 12.45
N MET A 179 -9.72 -10.55 11.26
CA MET A 179 -9.27 -9.94 10.01
C MET A 179 -10.01 -8.61 9.82
N GLY A 180 -9.35 -7.51 10.15
CA GLY A 180 -9.90 -6.17 10.05
C GLY A 180 -10.58 -5.70 11.33
N HIS A 181 -9.83 -4.96 12.15
CA HIS A 181 -10.40 -3.74 12.68
C HIS A 181 -9.78 -2.58 11.93
N GLU A 182 -10.56 -2.01 11.01
CA GLU A 182 -10.50 -0.58 10.75
C GLU A 182 -10.38 0.11 12.11
N THR A 183 -9.27 0.84 12.33
CA THR A 183 -9.22 1.76 13.45
C THR A 183 -10.12 2.93 13.09
N VAL A 184 -11.39 2.81 13.46
CA VAL A 184 -12.27 3.98 13.57
C VAL A 184 -11.57 4.91 14.54
N LEU A 185 -11.26 6.12 14.07
CA LEU A 185 -10.78 7.20 14.92
C LEU A 185 -11.82 7.41 16.03
N THR A 186 -11.60 6.81 17.19
CA THR A 186 -12.25 7.25 18.40
C THR A 186 -11.57 8.58 18.69
N ALA A 187 -12.21 9.68 18.28
CA ALA A 187 -11.82 10.99 18.76
C ALA A 187 -11.63 10.86 20.28
N PRO A 188 -10.51 11.35 20.86
CA PRO A 188 -10.33 11.28 22.30
C PRO A 188 -11.60 11.81 22.96
N ALA A 189 -11.96 11.28 24.13
CA ALA A 189 -13.09 11.73 24.94
C ALA A 189 -12.87 13.19 25.39
N ARG A 190 -12.85 14.10 24.44
CA ARG A 190 -13.14 15.50 24.60
C ARG A 190 -14.62 15.52 24.89
N THR A 191 -15.01 16.26 25.92
CA THR A 191 -16.36 16.79 26.02
C THR A 191 -16.62 17.53 24.71
N LEU A 192 -17.23 16.84 23.75
CA LEU A 192 -17.60 17.45 22.48
C LEU A 192 -18.66 18.50 22.84
N ALA A 193 -18.45 19.73 22.38
CA ALA A 193 -19.51 20.72 22.40
C ALA A 193 -20.75 20.08 21.75
N PRO A 194 -21.98 20.40 22.22
CA PRO A 194 -23.19 19.83 21.66
C PRO A 194 -23.17 19.96 20.13
N PRO A 195 -23.59 18.91 19.40
CA PRO A 195 -23.52 18.90 17.95
C PRO A 195 -24.21 20.16 17.41
N SER A 196 -23.45 20.97 16.67
CA SER A 196 -24.02 22.16 16.06
C SER A 196 -25.13 21.73 15.10
N PRO A 197 -26.33 22.31 15.17
CA PRO A 197 -27.42 21.99 14.23
C PRO A 197 -27.07 22.29 12.76
N ALA A 198 -25.95 22.98 12.51
CA ALA A 198 -25.42 23.24 11.17
C ALA A 198 -24.58 22.10 10.58
N LYS A 199 -24.16 21.10 11.36
CA LYS A 199 -23.34 19.98 10.87
C LYS A 199 -24.19 18.73 10.69
N ARG A 200 -24.30 18.25 9.45
CA ARG A 200 -24.96 16.98 9.10
C ARG A 200 -23.89 15.92 8.87
N VAL A 201 -24.03 14.77 9.53
CA VAL A 201 -23.20 13.59 9.28
C VAL A 201 -23.96 12.68 8.32
N LEU A 202 -23.31 12.25 7.24
CA LEU A 202 -23.82 11.24 6.32
C LEU A 202 -23.01 9.96 6.53
N VAL A 203 -23.67 8.89 6.93
CA VAL A 203 -23.07 7.56 7.08
C VAL A 203 -23.43 6.74 5.85
N PHE A 204 -22.44 6.27 5.11
CA PHE A 204 -22.66 5.32 4.02
C PHE A 204 -22.51 3.90 4.55
N TYR A 205 -23.58 3.11 4.44
CA TYR A 205 -23.46 1.66 4.48
C TYR A 205 -23.28 1.19 3.05
N VAL A 206 -22.08 0.72 2.74
CA VAL A 206 -21.81 0.12 1.44
C VAL A 206 -21.68 -1.37 1.66
N ASP A 207 -22.78 -2.08 1.45
CA ASP A 207 -22.82 -3.52 1.61
C ASP A 207 -21.89 -4.18 0.58
N GLY A 208 -21.08 -5.13 1.04
CA GLY A 208 -20.14 -5.87 0.21
C GLY A 208 -18.87 -5.14 -0.25
N LEU A 209 -18.66 -3.86 0.11
CA LEU A 209 -17.43 -3.14 -0.25
C LEU A 209 -16.52 -2.95 0.98
N ARG A 210 -15.29 -3.45 0.86
CA ARG A 210 -14.24 -3.23 1.87
C ARG A 210 -13.85 -1.74 1.89
N ALA A 211 -13.43 -1.25 3.06
CA ALA A 211 -13.08 0.16 3.25
C ALA A 211 -11.92 0.65 2.35
N ASP A 212 -10.98 -0.23 2.00
CA ASP A 212 -9.91 0.04 1.04
C ASP A 212 -10.46 0.23 -0.39
N VAL A 213 -11.42 -0.59 -0.81
CA VAL A 213 -12.09 -0.40 -2.11
C VAL A 213 -12.85 0.92 -2.16
N VAL A 214 -13.56 1.28 -1.07
CA VAL A 214 -14.24 2.58 -0.99
C VAL A 214 -13.24 3.74 -1.08
N ARG A 215 -12.06 3.61 -0.45
CA ARG A 215 -10.97 4.58 -0.54
C ARG A 215 -10.42 4.68 -1.96
N GLU A 216 -10.17 3.56 -2.63
CA GLU A 216 -9.71 3.54 -4.03
C GLU A 216 -10.74 4.15 -4.98
N MET A 217 -12.02 3.83 -4.81
CA MET A 217 -13.12 4.43 -5.57
C MET A 217 -13.22 5.93 -5.34
N ALA A 218 -12.95 6.42 -4.13
CA ALA A 218 -12.87 7.85 -3.86
C ALA A 218 -11.68 8.51 -4.57
N LEU A 219 -10.49 7.91 -4.51
CA LEU A 219 -9.27 8.43 -5.13
C LEU A 219 -9.33 8.45 -6.67
N THR A 220 -10.02 7.48 -7.26
CA THR A 220 -10.22 7.35 -8.71
C THR A 220 -11.43 8.16 -9.23
N GLY A 221 -12.12 8.89 -8.35
CA GLY A 221 -13.23 9.77 -8.72
C GLY A 221 -14.57 9.06 -8.94
N HIS A 222 -14.67 7.76 -8.66
CA HIS A 222 -15.92 7.01 -8.70
C HIS A 222 -16.88 7.38 -7.55
N LEU A 223 -16.40 8.03 -6.49
CA LEU A 223 -17.22 8.62 -5.42
C LEU A 223 -17.10 10.15 -5.44
N PRO A 224 -17.86 10.85 -6.31
CA PRO A 224 -17.65 12.28 -6.61
C PRO A 224 -17.87 13.22 -5.42
N THR A 225 -18.53 12.73 -4.36
CA THR A 225 -18.84 13.49 -3.15
C THR A 225 -17.77 13.37 -2.07
N ILE A 226 -16.85 12.39 -2.16
CA ILE A 226 -15.78 12.18 -1.18
C ILE A 226 -14.48 12.80 -1.72
N ARG A 227 -14.21 14.04 -1.31
CA ARG A 227 -13.04 14.81 -1.81
C ARG A 227 -11.84 14.81 -0.85
N ARG A 228 -12.03 14.33 0.38
CA ARG A 228 -11.00 14.18 1.42
C ARG A 228 -11.39 13.01 2.33
N LEU A 229 -10.39 12.21 2.69
CA LEU A 229 -10.49 11.10 3.64
C LEU A 229 -9.84 11.51 4.97
#